data_AF-A0A929H2T1-F1
#
_entry.id   AF-A0A929H2T1-F1
#
_cell.length_a   1.000
_cell.length_b   1.000
_cell.length_c   1.000
_cell.angle_alpha   90.00
_cell.angle_beta   90.00
_cell.angle_gamma   90.00
#
_symmetry.space_group_name_H-M   'P 1'
#
loop_
_entity.id
_entity.type
_entity.pdbx_description
1 polymer ?
#
loop_
_entity_poly.entity_id
_entity_poly.type
_entity_poly.pdbx_seq_one_letter_code
_entity_poly.pdbx_strand_id
1 'polypeptide(L)' 'MRHPAIGEYRLRVGAWRVFYDIDEEPRAIIILRVMHQREAYRSR' A
#
# COMPACT_ATOMS: atom_id res chain seq x y z
N MET A 1 14.73 13.32 -0.61
CA MET A 1 14.22 12.21 0.23
C MET A 1 12.76 12.46 0.56
N ARG A 2 11.84 11.92 -0.26
CA ARG A 2 10.41 12.02 -0.02
C ARG A 2 10.09 11.05 1.13
N HIS A 3 9.62 11.57 2.27
CA HIS A 3 9.14 10.69 3.34
C HIS A 3 7.85 10.02 2.83
N PRO A 4 7.69 8.70 2.98
CA PRO A 4 6.46 8.03 2.60
C PRO A 4 5.31 8.60 3.42
N ALA A 5 4.36 9.27 2.74
CA ALA A 5 3.04 9.45 3.32
C ALA A 5 2.42 8.06 3.34
N ILE A 6 2.29 7.46 4.53
CA ILE A 6 1.86 6.06 4.70
C ILE A 6 0.66 5.74 3.79
N GLY A 7 0.89 4.92 2.77
CA GLY A 7 -0.15 4.45 1.85
C GLY A 7 -0.53 5.44 0.75
N GLU A 8 0.44 6.19 0.21
CA GLU A 8 0.24 7.11 -0.91
C GLU A 8 -0.30 6.36 -2.15
N TYR A 9 0.15 5.12 -2.36
CA TYR A 9 -0.29 4.29 -3.47
C TYR A 9 -1.09 3.07 -3.03
N ARG A 10 -2.06 2.69 -3.89
CA ARG A 10 -2.92 1.52 -3.67
C ARG A 10 -3.14 0.75 -4.96
N LEU A 11 -2.76 -0.53 -4.95
CA LEU A 11 -3.00 -1.47 -6.03
C LEU A 11 -4.18 -2.40 -5.68
N ARG A 12 -5.05 -2.66 -6.66
CA ARG A 12 -6.12 -3.65 -6.57
C ARG A 12 -5.74 -4.91 -7.33
N VAL A 13 -5.79 -6.05 -6.65
CA VAL A 13 -5.55 -7.38 -7.25
C VAL A 13 -6.76 -8.25 -6.94
N GLY A 14 -7.75 -8.22 -7.83
CA GLY A 14 -9.05 -8.83 -7.59
C GLY A 14 -9.67 -8.35 -6.27
N ALA A 15 -9.83 -9.28 -5.32
CA ALA A 15 -10.39 -8.99 -4.01
C ALA A 15 -9.39 -8.41 -2.98
N TRP A 16 -8.13 -8.23 -3.35
CA TRP A 16 -7.08 -7.75 -2.45
C TRP A 16 -6.73 -6.28 -2.72
N ARG A 17 -6.34 -5.57 -1.65
CA ARG A 17 -5.76 -4.22 -1.70
C ARG A 17 -4.35 -4.28 -1.16
N VAL A 18 -3.41 -3.76 -1.94
CA VAL A 18 -2.01 -3.62 -1.57
C VAL A 18 -1.72 -2.12 -1.39
N PHE A 19 -1.29 -1.73 -0.20
CA PHE A 19 -0.82 -0.39 0.11
C PHE A 19 0.70 -0.41 0.06
N TYR A 20 1.27 0.50 -0.70
CA TYR A 20 2.71 0.54 -0.91
C TYR A 20 3.17 1.98 -1.15
N ASP A 21 4.46 2.18 -0.95
CA ASP A 21 5.14 3.41 -1.33
C ASP A 21 6.24 3.11 -2.35
N ILE A 22 6.64 4.13 -3.09
CA ILE A 22 7.73 4.08 -4.07
C ILE A 22 8.85 4.95 -3.53
N ASP A 23 10.01 4.33 -3.34
CA ASP A 23 11.25 5.04 -3.10
C ASP A 23 11.99 5.18 -4.44
N GLU A 24 12.07 6.41 -4.96
CA GLU A 24 12.69 6.69 -6.26
C GLU A 24 14.21 6.45 -6.26
N GLU A 25 14.85 6.54 -5.09
CA GLU A 25 16.28 6.29 -4.89
C GLU A 25 16.46 5.57 -3.55
N PRO A 26 16.28 4.24 -3.53
CA PRO A 26 17.02 3.32 -4.41
C PRO A 26 16.18 2.57 -5.47
N ARG A 27 15.06 3.13 -5.95
CA ARG A 27 14.11 2.47 -6.87
C ARG A 27 13.46 1.22 -6.27
N ALA A 28 13.02 1.34 -5.02
CA ALA A 28 12.37 0.27 -4.29
C ALA A 28 10.85 0.49 -4.19
N ILE A 29 10.10 -0.61 -4.21
CA ILE A 29 8.67 -0.60 -3.85
C ILE A 29 8.55 -1.21 -2.45
N ILE A 30 7.97 -0.46 -1.53
CA ILE A 30 7.83 -0.87 -0.13
C ILE A 30 6.37 -1.24 0.11
N ILE A 31 6.11 -2.53 0.35
CA ILE A 31 4.76 -3.00 0.70
C ILE A 31 4.49 -2.73 2.18
N LEU A 32 3.46 -1.94 2.46
CA LEU A 32 3.06 -1.60 3.83
C LEU A 32 2.02 -2.57 4.39
N ARG A 33 1.01 -2.88 3.58
CA ARG A 33 -0.14 -3.70 3.96
C ARG A 33 -0.66 -4.45 2.74
N VAL A 34 -1.03 -5.71 2.94
CA VAL A 34 -1.86 -6.48 2.01
C VAL A 34 -3.11 -6.89 2.76
N MET A 35 -4.27 -6.52 2.23
CA MET A 35 -5.54 -6.70 2.91
C MET A 35 -6.58 -7.25 1.96
N HIS A 36 -7.39 -8.21 2.43
CA HIS A 36 -8.56 -8.59 1.66
C HIS A 36 -9.63 -7.48 1.73
N GLN A 37 -10.47 -7.38 0.71
CA GLN A 37 -11.42 -6.28 0.59
C GLN A 37 -12.41 -6.16 1.75
N ARG A 38 -12.78 -7.30 2.34
CA ARG A 38 -13.72 -7.39 3.46
C ARG A 38 -13.05 -7.06 4.80
N GLU A 39 -11.73 -6.98 4.85
CA GLU A 39 -10.95 -6.63 6.03
C GLU A 39 -10.64 -5.14 6.04
N ALA A 40 -10.40 -4.55 4.86
CA ALA A 40 -10.12 -3.12 4.71
C ALA A 40 -11.26 -2.19 5.21
N TYR A 41 -12.51 -2.67 5.21
CA TYR A 41 -13.67 -1.93 5.73
C TYR A 41 -14.07 -2.33 7.16
N ARG A 42 -13.37 -3.28 7.78
CA ARG A 42 -13.71 -3.82 9.10
C ARG A 42 -13.05 -3.08 10.27
N SER A 43 -12.28 -2.02 10.01
CA SER A 43 -11.77 -1.14 11.06
C SER A 43 -12.85 -0.15 11.52
N ARG A 44 -13.72 -0.61 12.42
CA ARG A 44 -14.37 0.22 13.44
C ARG A 44 -14.21 -0.49 14.79
#